data_AF-A0A8T9QGE8-F1
#
_entry.id   AF-A0A8T9QGE8-F1
#
_cell.length_a   1.000
_cell.length_b   1.000
_cell.length_c   1.000
_cell.angle_alpha   90.00
_cell.angle_beta   90.00
_cell.angle_gamma   90.00
#
_symmetry.space_group_name_H-M   'P 1'
#
loop_
_entity.id
_entity.type
_entity.pdbx_description
1 polymer ?
#
loop_
_entity_poly.entity_id
_entity_poly.type
_entity_poly.pdbx_seq_one_letter_code
_entity_poly.pdbx_strand_id
1 'polypeptide(L)'
;MMNTPFYTRLTQLRRELEASDSSDTFGLSVLLAIRRELTRLMQSIPDKQVQKLPKDLQHAFSQSFRKLIARVPFPAPSWEQQYQETEQALAVIEQIAQQLPLQLPAIPTLSRLTEGE
;
A
#
# COMPACT_ATOMS: atom_id res chain seq x y z
N MET A 1 -15.72 1.92 17.04
CA MET A 1 -15.18 0.56 16.84
C MET A 1 -14.03 0.67 15.86
N MET A 2 -12.79 0.46 16.32
CA MET A 2 -11.61 0.44 15.44
C MET A 2 -11.76 -0.67 14.42
N ASN A 3 -11.43 -0.40 13.16
CA ASN A 3 -11.61 -1.33 12.06
C ASN A 3 -10.48 -2.38 12.09
N THR A 4 -10.53 -3.29 13.06
CA THR A 4 -9.52 -4.33 13.35
C THR A 4 -8.98 -5.07 12.12
N PRO A 5 -9.80 -5.54 11.15
CA PRO A 5 -9.27 -6.28 10.01
C PRO A 5 -8.40 -5.43 9.08
N PHE A 6 -8.70 -4.13 8.95
CA PHE A 6 -7.93 -3.22 8.11
C PHE A 6 -6.54 -2.96 8.70
N TYR A 7 -6.46 -2.68 9.99
CA TYR A 7 -5.19 -2.52 10.69
C TYR A 7 -4.34 -3.78 10.66
N THR A 8 -4.96 -4.95 10.89
CA THR A 8 -4.26 -6.24 10.76
C THR A 8 -3.68 -6.43 9.36
N ARG A 9 -4.41 -6.06 8.30
CA ARG A 9 -3.91 -6.16 6.93
C ARG A 9 -2.75 -5.20 6.66
N LEU A 10 -2.80 -3.97 7.16
CA LEU A 10 -1.68 -3.02 7.03
C LEU A 10 -0.42 -3.55 7.71
N THR A 11 -0.54 -4.09 8.93
CA THR A 11 0.58 -4.73 9.63
C THR A 11 1.12 -5.93 8.86
N GLN A 12 0.25 -6.71 8.21
CA GLN A 12 0.68 -7.83 7.38
C GLN A 12 1.44 -7.36 6.13
N LEU A 13 0.93 -6.34 5.43
CA LEU A 13 1.61 -5.75 4.27
C LEU A 13 3.00 -5.20 4.62
N ARG A 14 3.16 -4.62 5.80
CA ARG A 14 4.45 -4.15 6.30
C ARG A 14 5.46 -5.29 6.43
N ARG A 15 5.05 -6.40 7.05
CA ARG A 15 5.90 -7.60 7.18
C ARG A 15 6.21 -8.25 5.84
N GLU A 16 5.23 -8.30 4.93
CA GLU A 16 5.43 -8.81 3.57
C GLU A 16 6.43 -7.94 2.80
N LEU A 17 6.39 -6.61 2.98
CA LEU A 17 7.35 -5.68 2.38
C LEU A 17 8.75 -5.88 2.95
N GLU A 18 8.91 -5.89 4.27
CA GLU A 18 10.20 -6.15 4.94
C GLU A 18 10.80 -7.49 4.52
N ALA A 19 9.97 -8.54 4.39
CA ALA A 19 10.42 -9.84 3.91
C ALA A 19 10.85 -9.81 2.44
N SER A 20 10.22 -8.97 1.61
CA SER A 20 10.56 -8.85 0.18
C SER A 20 11.94 -8.24 -0.07
N ASP A 21 12.48 -7.48 0.89
CA ASP A 21 13.83 -6.90 0.84
C ASP A 21 14.92 -7.98 0.91
N SER A 22 14.60 -9.14 1.49
CA SER A 22 15.56 -10.21 1.76
C SER A 22 15.71 -11.28 0.66
N SER A 23 14.95 -11.18 -0.45
CA SER A 23 14.96 -12.20 -1.52
C SER A 23 14.84 -11.59 -2.93
N ASP A 24 15.87 -11.73 -3.76
CA ASP A 24 15.92 -11.10 -5.10
C ASP A 24 14.84 -11.60 -6.07
N THR A 25 14.53 -12.90 -6.08
CA THR A 25 13.60 -13.48 -7.07
C THR A 25 12.15 -13.43 -6.60
N PHE A 26 11.90 -13.70 -5.32
CA PHE A 26 10.56 -13.68 -4.75
C PHE A 26 10.12 -12.25 -4.39
N GLY A 27 11.07 -11.40 -3.98
CA GLY A 27 10.84 -10.04 -3.49
C GLY A 27 10.19 -9.11 -4.50
N LEU A 28 10.59 -9.17 -5.77
CA LEU A 28 9.95 -8.34 -6.81
C LEU A 28 8.47 -8.70 -7.01
N SER A 29 8.15 -10.00 -7.00
CA SER A 29 6.75 -10.45 -7.17
C SER A 29 5.87 -10.02 -5.99
N VAL A 30 6.40 -10.13 -4.78
CA VAL A 30 5.75 -9.68 -3.53
C VAL A 30 5.57 -8.16 -3.54
N LEU A 31 6.62 -7.41 -3.90
CA LEU A 31 6.57 -5.95 -4.01
C LEU A 31 5.48 -5.50 -4.98
N LEU A 32 5.38 -6.12 -6.16
CA LEU A 32 4.34 -5.81 -7.13
C LEU A 32 2.94 -6.18 -6.64
N ALA A 33 2.79 -7.26 -5.87
CA ALA A 33 1.51 -7.63 -5.25
C ALA A 33 1.08 -6.60 -4.21
N ILE A 34 2.02 -6.17 -3.34
CA ILE A 34 1.80 -5.11 -2.34
C ILE A 34 1.42 -3.79 -3.02
N ARG A 35 2.15 -3.36 -4.06
CA ARG A 35 1.82 -2.13 -4.82
C ARG A 35 0.40 -2.14 -5.37
N ARG A 36 -0.06 -3.27 -5.93
CA ARG A 36 -1.44 -3.40 -6.43
C ARG A 36 -2.47 -3.32 -5.31
N GLU A 37 -2.16 -3.92 -4.17
CA GLU A 37 -3.03 -3.87 -3.00
C GLU A 37 -3.14 -2.44 -2.45
N LEU A 38 -2.02 -1.74 -2.26
CA LEU A 38 -1.99 -0.35 -1.81
C LEU A 38 -2.74 0.56 -2.77
N THR A 39 -2.61 0.32 -4.09
CA THR A 39 -3.38 1.05 -5.11
C THR A 39 -4.89 0.87 -4.90
N ARG A 40 -5.36 -0.38 -4.71
CA ARG A 40 -6.78 -0.66 -4.45
C ARG A 40 -7.25 -0.02 -3.15
N LEU A 41 -6.43 -0.06 -2.10
CA LEU A 41 -6.71 0.57 -0.82
C LEU A 41 -6.90 2.08 -0.95
N MET A 42 -5.95 2.76 -1.60
CA MET A 42 -6.03 4.21 -1.81
C MET A 42 -7.24 4.59 -2.67
N GLN A 43 -7.57 3.82 -3.71
CA GLN A 43 -8.77 4.05 -4.53
C GLN A 43 -10.08 3.90 -3.76
N SER A 44 -10.10 3.05 -2.73
CA SER A 44 -11.30 2.85 -1.91
C SER A 44 -11.51 3.92 -0.83
N ILE A 45 -10.56 4.83 -0.63
CA ILE A 45 -10.72 5.97 0.29
C ILE A 45 -11.47 7.09 -0.46
N PRO A 46 -12.67 7.52 -0.01
CA PRO A 46 -13.42 8.57 -0.68
C PRO A 46 -12.70 9.92 -0.65
N ASP A 47 -12.72 10.68 -1.74
CA ASP A 47 -12.10 12.02 -1.82
C ASP A 47 -12.55 12.95 -0.70
N LYS A 48 -13.83 12.88 -0.31
CA LYS A 48 -14.39 13.66 0.81
C LYS A 48 -13.75 13.34 2.16
N GLN A 49 -13.21 12.14 2.33
CA GLN A 49 -12.45 11.76 3.53
C GLN A 49 -11.02 12.29 3.43
N VAL A 50 -10.38 12.19 2.27
CA VAL A 50 -9.04 12.75 2.03
C VAL A 50 -9.03 14.26 2.30
N GLN A 51 -10.03 15.01 1.81
CA GLN A 51 -10.14 16.46 2.02
C GLN A 51 -10.27 16.89 3.49
N LYS A 52 -10.61 15.98 4.41
CA LYS A 52 -10.69 16.25 5.86
C LYS A 52 -9.35 16.08 6.58
N LEU A 53 -8.36 15.50 5.93
CA LEU A 53 -7.03 15.28 6.48
C LEU A 53 -6.23 16.59 6.55
N PRO A 54 -5.16 16.67 7.35
CA PRO A 54 -4.18 17.76 7.27
C PRO A 54 -3.62 17.90 5.85
N LYS A 55 -3.36 19.13 5.40
CA LYS A 55 -2.89 19.41 4.02
C LYS A 55 -1.65 18.62 3.62
N ASP A 56 -0.71 18.46 4.55
CA ASP A 56 0.52 17.70 4.30
C ASP A 56 0.23 16.23 4.01
N LEU A 57 -0.72 15.64 4.75
CA LEU A 57 -1.14 14.25 4.55
C LEU A 57 -1.98 14.09 3.26
N GLN A 58 -2.78 15.09 2.89
CA GLN A 58 -3.45 15.11 1.57
C GLN A 58 -2.44 15.12 0.42
N HIS A 59 -1.36 15.91 0.58
CA HIS A 59 -0.30 15.98 -0.41
C HIS A 59 0.47 14.67 -0.51
N ALA A 60 0.85 14.09 0.65
CA ALA A 60 1.52 12.80 0.72
C ALA A 60 0.67 11.69 0.10
N PHE A 61 -0.63 11.65 0.40
CA PHE A 61 -1.59 10.72 -0.23
C PHE A 61 -1.61 10.87 -1.75
N SER A 62 -1.76 12.10 -2.23
CA SER A 62 -1.81 12.38 -3.67
C SER A 62 -0.52 11.99 -4.39
N GLN A 63 0.63 12.28 -3.78
CA GLN A 63 1.94 11.92 -4.34
C GLN A 63 2.15 10.42 -4.36
N SER A 64 1.95 9.73 -3.22
CA SER A 64 2.11 8.28 -3.12
C SER A 64 1.18 7.55 -4.10
N PHE A 65 -0.08 7.99 -4.22
CA PHE A 65 -1.02 7.40 -5.16
C PHE A 65 -0.55 7.55 -6.61
N ARG A 66 -0.10 8.77 -7.00
CA ARG A 66 0.44 9.02 -8.35
C ARG A 66 1.64 8.13 -8.66
N LYS A 67 2.56 7.93 -7.71
CA LYS A 67 3.73 7.06 -7.90
C LYS A 67 3.34 5.59 -8.07
N LEU A 68 2.35 5.11 -7.31
CA LEU A 68 1.87 3.73 -7.41
C LEU A 68 1.19 3.43 -8.76
N ILE A 69 0.41 4.37 -9.30
CA ILE A 69 -0.32 4.20 -10.57
C ILE A 69 0.47 4.67 -11.80
N ALA A 70 1.64 5.28 -11.61
CA ALA A 70 2.46 5.76 -12.70
C ALA A 70 2.76 4.62 -13.67
N ARG A 71 2.58 4.86 -14.97
CA ARG A 71 3.06 3.93 -15.98
C ARG A 71 4.57 3.81 -15.81
N VAL A 72 5.09 2.58 -15.85
CA VAL A 72 6.53 2.30 -15.76
C VAL A 72 7.24 3.12 -16.85
N PRO A 73 8.00 4.18 -16.49
CA PRO A 73 8.75 4.94 -17.47
C PRO A 73 9.89 4.08 -18.05
N PHE A 74 10.47 4.51 -19.17
CA PHE A 74 11.75 3.97 -19.65
C PHE A 74 12.85 5.00 -19.40
N PRO A 75 13.95 4.65 -18.70
CA PRO A 75 14.21 3.35 -18.08
C PRO A 75 13.28 3.05 -16.91
N ALA A 76 13.03 1.75 -16.67
CA ALA A 76 12.19 1.30 -15.56
C ALA A 76 12.79 1.74 -14.22
N PRO A 77 11.96 2.10 -13.22
CA PRO A 77 12.45 2.45 -11.89
C PRO A 77 13.22 1.27 -11.30
N SER A 78 14.32 1.56 -10.60
CA SER A 78 15.08 0.54 -9.89
C SER A 78 14.21 -0.16 -8.86
N TRP A 79 14.57 -1.40 -8.52
CA TRP A 79 13.86 -2.15 -7.48
C TRP A 79 13.82 -1.38 -6.16
N GLU A 80 14.95 -0.78 -5.76
CA GLU A 80 15.07 0.03 -4.55
C GLU A 80 14.12 1.23 -4.56
N GLN A 81 14.00 1.91 -5.72
CA GLN A 81 13.04 3.00 -5.86
C GLN A 81 11.60 2.49 -5.72
N GLN A 82 11.25 1.37 -6.36
CA GLN A 82 9.91 0.80 -6.22
C GLN A 82 9.61 0.38 -4.77
N TYR A 83 10.61 -0.12 -4.04
CA TYR A 83 10.50 -0.45 -2.63
C TYR A 83 10.20 0.79 -1.78
N GLN A 84 11.01 1.84 -1.89
CA GLN A 84 10.86 3.09 -1.14
C GLN A 84 9.50 3.76 -1.40
N GLU A 85 9.04 3.77 -2.65
CA GLU A 85 7.72 4.30 -3.00
C GLU A 85 6.57 3.50 -2.37
N THR A 86 6.73 2.18 -2.28
CA THR A 86 5.75 1.26 -1.69
C THR A 86 5.69 1.45 -0.18
N GLU A 87 6.85 1.56 0.47
CA GLU A 87 6.97 1.89 1.89
C GLU A 87 6.32 3.23 2.22
N GLN A 88 6.60 4.27 1.41
CA GLN A 88 6.03 5.60 1.59
C GLN A 88 4.50 5.57 1.46
N ALA A 89 3.96 4.83 0.49
CA ALA A 89 2.51 4.69 0.35
C ALA A 89 1.88 3.96 1.53
N LEU A 90 2.51 2.88 2.03
CA LEU A 90 2.04 2.15 3.19
C LEU A 90 2.00 3.04 4.44
N ALA A 91 3.07 3.81 4.70
CA ALA A 91 3.14 4.73 5.83
C ALA A 91 2.04 5.81 5.78
N VAL A 92 1.73 6.33 4.58
CA VAL A 92 0.63 7.29 4.41
C VAL A 92 -0.72 6.66 4.74
N ILE A 93 -1.00 5.45 4.27
CA ILE A 93 -2.28 4.77 4.56
C ILE A 93 -2.42 4.48 6.06
N GLU A 94 -1.34 4.09 6.73
CA GLU A 94 -1.32 3.91 8.19
C GLU A 94 -1.61 5.21 8.95
N GLN A 95 -1.02 6.34 8.53
CA GLN A 95 -1.30 7.65 9.14
C GLN A 95 -2.76 8.07 8.93
N ILE A 96 -3.33 7.80 7.74
CA ILE A 96 -4.75 8.08 7.48
C ILE A 96 -5.63 7.19 8.36
N ALA A 97 -5.29 5.91 8.51
CA ALA A 97 -6.02 4.98 9.36
C ALA A 97 -6.11 5.48 10.81
N GLN A 98 -5.02 6.05 11.33
CA GLN A 98 -4.95 6.59 12.69
C GLN A 98 -5.82 7.83 12.88
N GLN A 99 -5.98 8.65 11.83
CA GLN A 99 -6.72 9.92 11.90
C GLN A 99 -8.20 9.79 11.51
N LEU A 100 -8.55 8.78 10.72
CA LEU A 100 -9.91 8.56 10.25
C LEU A 100 -10.34 7.11 10.52
N PRO A 101 -11.54 6.87 11.07
CA PRO A 101 -12.13 5.54 11.06
C PRO A 101 -12.51 5.18 9.62
N LEU A 102 -11.53 4.68 8.86
CA LEU A 102 -11.71 4.22 7.49
C LEU A 102 -12.58 2.96 7.50
N GLN A 103 -13.81 3.05 6.99
CA GLN A 103 -14.62 1.89 6.65
C GLN A 103 -14.24 1.43 5.24
N LEU A 104 -13.18 0.62 5.16
CA LEU A 104 -12.76 0.05 3.89
C LEU A 104 -13.47 -1.30 3.66
N PRO A 105 -13.81 -1.63 2.40
CA PRO A 105 -14.40 -2.93 2.09
C PRO A 105 -13.46 -4.05 2.55
N ALA A 106 -14.02 -5.16 3.02
CA ALA A 106 -13.23 -6.33 3.42
C ALA A 106 -12.41 -6.82 2.21
N ILE A 107 -11.09 -6.66 2.28
CA ILE A 107 -10.20 -7.13 1.22
C ILE A 107 -9.93 -8.61 1.45
N PRO A 108 -10.13 -9.49 0.45
CA PRO A 108 -9.74 -10.89 0.58
C PRO A 108 -8.23 -10.99 0.79
N THR A 109 -7.83 -11.65 1.87
CA THR A 109 -6.43 -11.93 2.22
C THR A 109 -5.72 -12.59 1.03
N LEU A 110 -4.51 -12.14 0.71
CA LEU A 110 -3.64 -12.74 -0.33
C LEU A 110 -3.10 -14.14 0.05
N SER A 111 -3.88 -14.97 0.75
CA SER A 111 -3.50 -16.32 1.20
C SER A 111 -3.45 -17.37 0.08
N ARG A 112 -3.34 -16.98 -1.20
CA ARG A 112 -3.36 -17.91 -2.35
C ARG A 112 -2.08 -17.88 -3.20
N LEU A 113 -0.92 -17.63 -2.60
CA LEU A 113 0.37 -17.79 -3.31
C LEU A 113 1.24 -18.93 -2.77
N THR A 114 0.74 -19.76 -1.85
CA THR A 114 1.52 -20.89 -1.28
C THR A 114 0.81 -22.25 -1.34
N GLU A 115 -0.30 -22.37 -2.06
CA GLU A 115 -0.97 -23.67 -2.27
C GLU A 115 -1.21 -23.85 -3.78
N GLY A 116 -0.16 -24.29 -4.45
CA GLY A 116 -0.18 -24.73 -5.84
C GLY A 116 0.87 -25.82 -5.97
N GLU A 117 0.39 -27.06 -5.86
CA GLU A 117 0.95 -28.40 -6.17
C GLU A 117 2.43 -28.53 -6.56
#